data_AF-A0A0G1MXU0-F1
#
_entry.id   AF-A0A0G1MXU0-F1
#
_cell.length_a   1.000
_cell.length_b   1.000
_cell.length_c   1.000
_cell.angle_alpha   90.00
_cell.angle_beta   90.00
_cell.angle_gamma   90.00
#
_symmetry.space_group_name_H-M   'P 1'
#
loop_
_entity.id
_entity.type
_entity.pdbx_description
1 polymer ?
#
loop_
_entity_poly.entity_id
_entity_poly.type
_entity_poly.pdbx_seq_one_letter_code
_entity_poly.pdbx_strand_id
1 'polypeptide(L)'
;MSEWLHDKGFEVGISLLLALIPVFIWMTFFLKTNRDCAKTLIKVFLFGAVAVVPILLLQYMWLLYPQFDIYERIIQTESRFNLGFLATFTAIGVFQEMTKFDMLRRLSWINVKIETINEAIRYSLVVALGFAFTENLLTFSDVLASEQLGKLFYELSFRSIFTVAAQMVFSGILAYYYAIGKFGNPVLELDRWTGRRHRLFEWVQRYSGIKQKNVFQFQQSMEGLLIAMVLHAFFNFSLQMGHWDYAAGLVVCGFVFILFLSKKRTNYLVFTSKEKARPSQIGKAEENVVIELMGMWFNEGKFNEVIEICDRLMQRDPDNKVVKLFRAKAVDRKKIERVKKAIHLLFSEEDYDMEQEELSLFERFKRAQAKKKEVKA
;
A
#
# COMPACT_ATOMS: atom_id res chain seq x y z
N MET A 1 9.50 -46.79 10.73
CA MET A 1 8.39 -45.84 10.51
C MET A 1 8.25 -44.85 11.68
N SER A 2 8.40 -45.27 12.94
CA SER A 2 8.38 -44.36 14.11
C SER A 2 9.56 -43.40 14.18
N GLU A 3 10.80 -43.86 13.95
CA GLU A 3 12.00 -42.98 13.95
C GLU A 3 11.94 -41.94 12.82
N TRP A 4 11.58 -42.37 11.61
CA TRP A 4 11.39 -41.46 10.46
C TRP A 4 10.30 -40.40 10.68
N LEU A 5 9.20 -40.75 11.37
CA LEU A 5 8.16 -39.79 11.75
C LEU A 5 8.63 -38.83 12.86
N HIS A 6 9.50 -39.31 13.76
CA HIS A 6 10.08 -38.52 14.84
C HIS A 6 11.05 -37.45 14.30
N ASP A 7 11.92 -37.84 13.36
CA ASP A 7 12.91 -36.94 12.76
C ASP A 7 12.22 -35.84 11.91
N LYS A 8 11.22 -36.20 11.11
CA LYS A 8 10.44 -35.21 10.35
C LYS A 8 9.62 -34.28 11.24
N GLY A 9 9.04 -34.80 12.33
CA GLY A 9 8.32 -33.97 13.30
C GLY A 9 9.23 -32.93 13.94
N PHE A 10 10.48 -33.32 14.23
CA PHE A 10 11.49 -32.44 14.79
C PHE A 10 11.95 -31.36 13.80
N GLU A 11 12.25 -31.72 12.55
CA GLU A 11 12.63 -30.77 11.49
C GLU A 11 11.54 -29.72 11.23
N VAL A 12 10.28 -30.15 11.13
CA VAL A 12 9.13 -29.26 10.96
C VAL A 12 8.97 -28.35 12.18
N GLY A 13 9.17 -28.88 13.39
CA GLY A 13 9.17 -28.10 14.63
C GLY A 13 10.21 -26.99 14.65
N ILE A 14 11.45 -27.28 14.25
CA ILE A 14 12.51 -26.27 14.12
C ILE A 14 12.16 -25.25 13.03
N SER A 15 11.73 -25.72 11.85
CA SER A 15 11.34 -24.85 10.73
C SER A 15 10.24 -23.88 11.11
N LEU A 16 9.27 -24.34 11.92
CA LEU A 16 8.19 -23.52 12.47
C LEU A 16 8.73 -22.40 13.36
N LEU A 17 9.63 -22.73 14.29
CA LEU A 17 10.25 -21.74 15.17
C LEU A 17 11.05 -20.71 14.37
N LEU A 18 11.86 -21.17 13.40
CA LEU A 18 12.65 -20.30 12.54
C LEU A 18 11.78 -19.38 11.67
N ALA A 19 10.68 -19.90 11.11
CA ALA A 19 9.74 -19.12 10.31
C ALA A 19 8.98 -18.07 11.12
N LEU A 20 8.77 -18.31 12.43
CA LEU A 20 8.12 -17.35 13.33
C LEU A 20 9.01 -16.15 13.69
N ILE A 21 10.35 -16.30 13.71
CA ILE A 21 11.29 -15.21 14.07
C ILE A 21 11.03 -13.93 13.27
N PRO A 22 11.07 -13.92 11.92
CA PRO A 22 10.82 -12.71 11.16
C PRO A 22 9.40 -12.17 11.35
N VAL A 23 8.41 -13.04 11.53
CA VAL A 23 7.03 -12.62 11.79
C VAL A 23 6.97 -11.77 13.06
N PHE A 24 7.56 -12.22 14.17
CA PHE A 24 7.57 -11.45 15.41
C PHE A 24 8.33 -10.12 15.28
N ILE A 25 9.49 -10.11 14.62
CA ILE A 25 10.27 -8.89 14.37
C ILE A 25 9.44 -7.86 13.60
N TRP A 26 8.81 -8.27 12.50
CA TRP A 26 8.05 -7.34 11.66
C TRP A 26 6.70 -6.95 12.26
N MET A 27 6.01 -7.85 12.96
CA MET A 27 4.78 -7.54 13.69
C MET A 27 5.03 -6.48 14.77
N THR A 28 6.13 -6.59 15.53
CA THR A 28 6.47 -5.60 16.56
C THR A 28 6.83 -4.24 15.97
N PHE A 29 7.52 -4.22 14.81
CA PHE A 29 7.88 -3.00 14.11
C PHE A 29 6.66 -2.27 13.51
N PHE A 30 5.82 -2.98 12.75
CA PHE A 30 4.71 -2.35 12.01
C PHE A 30 3.43 -2.18 12.82
N LEU A 31 3.19 -3.02 13.83
CA LEU A 31 1.88 -3.09 14.50
C LEU A 31 1.86 -2.51 15.90
N LYS A 32 2.89 -1.76 16.29
CA LYS A 32 2.96 -1.03 17.57
C LYS A 32 1.79 -0.06 17.81
N THR A 33 0.95 0.19 16.80
CA THR A 33 -0.24 1.04 16.92
C THR A 33 -1.41 0.30 17.59
N ASN A 34 -1.82 0.76 18.78
CA ASN A 34 -2.83 0.17 19.68
C ASN A 34 -4.30 0.15 19.18
N ARG A 35 -4.55 0.27 17.88
CA ARG A 35 -5.93 0.38 17.36
C ARG A 35 -6.66 -0.96 17.20
N ASP A 36 -5.95 -2.05 16.93
CA ASP A 36 -6.58 -3.33 16.58
C ASP A 36 -6.39 -4.38 17.68
N CYS A 37 -7.44 -5.16 17.91
CA CYS A 37 -7.35 -6.31 18.81
C CYS A 37 -6.39 -7.35 18.23
N ALA A 38 -5.49 -7.90 19.04
CA ALA A 38 -4.56 -8.96 18.64
C ALA A 38 -5.27 -10.14 17.96
N LYS A 39 -6.50 -10.46 18.41
CA LYS A 39 -7.35 -11.51 17.80
C LYS A 39 -7.64 -11.24 16.32
N THR A 40 -7.86 -9.99 15.92
CA THR A 40 -8.08 -9.61 14.52
C THR A 40 -6.82 -9.85 13.70
N LEU A 41 -5.67 -9.40 14.21
CA LEU A 41 -4.39 -9.55 13.52
C LEU A 41 -4.01 -11.03 13.33
N ILE A 42 -4.22 -11.86 14.36
CA ILE A 42 -3.99 -13.31 14.27
C ILE A 42 -4.89 -13.95 13.20
N LYS A 43 -6.17 -13.58 13.13
CA LYS A 43 -7.07 -14.09 12.08
C LYS A 43 -6.59 -13.71 10.68
N VAL A 44 -6.20 -12.45 10.49
CA VAL A 44 -5.67 -11.96 9.21
C VAL A 44 -4.38 -12.67 8.83
N PHE A 45 -3.49 -12.90 9.80
CA PHE A 45 -2.24 -13.63 9.61
C PHE A 45 -2.48 -15.07 9.16
N LEU A 46 -3.34 -15.80 9.88
CA LEU A 46 -3.70 -17.18 9.52
C LEU A 46 -4.37 -17.25 8.14
N PHE A 47 -5.21 -16.26 7.81
CA PHE A 47 -5.82 -16.17 6.49
C PHE A 47 -4.79 -15.93 5.38
N GLY A 48 -3.76 -15.12 5.64
CA GLY A 48 -2.60 -14.97 4.76
C GLY A 48 -1.76 -16.24 4.61
N ALA A 49 -1.58 -17.00 5.68
CA ALA A 49 -0.86 -18.27 5.66
C ALA A 49 -1.54 -19.31 4.75
N VAL A 50 -2.88 -19.33 4.73
CA VAL A 50 -3.68 -20.18 3.84
C VAL A 50 -3.58 -19.76 2.37
N ALA A 51 -3.21 -18.50 2.08
CA ALA A 51 -3.07 -18.04 0.69
C ALA A 51 -1.92 -18.71 -0.08
N VAL A 52 -1.03 -19.44 0.58
CA VAL A 52 0.00 -20.24 -0.10
C VAL A 52 -0.57 -21.55 -0.66
N VAL A 53 -1.69 -22.05 -0.11
CA VAL A 53 -2.27 -23.36 -0.50
C VAL A 53 -2.56 -23.48 -2.00
N PRO A 54 -3.17 -22.50 -2.70
CA PRO A 54 -3.39 -22.61 -4.14
C PRO A 54 -2.10 -22.79 -4.95
N ILE A 55 -0.99 -22.19 -4.50
CA ILE A 55 0.33 -22.34 -5.15
C ILE A 55 0.88 -23.75 -4.91
N LEU A 56 0.77 -24.26 -3.69
CA LEU A 56 1.20 -25.63 -3.36
C LEU A 56 0.38 -26.67 -4.12
N LEU A 57 -0.93 -26.45 -4.24
CA LEU A 57 -1.78 -27.32 -5.06
C LEU A 57 -1.37 -27.30 -6.52
N LEU A 58 -1.00 -26.14 -7.06
CA LEU A 58 -0.49 -26.03 -8.44
C LEU A 58 0.84 -26.79 -8.61
N GLN A 59 1.78 -26.64 -7.66
CA GLN A 59 3.04 -27.38 -7.66
C GLN A 59 2.80 -28.90 -7.55
N TYR A 60 1.91 -29.32 -6.67
CA TYR A 60 1.53 -30.72 -6.50
C TYR A 60 0.86 -31.29 -7.75
N MET A 61 0.03 -30.51 -8.45
CA MET A 61 -0.55 -30.90 -9.73
C MET A 61 0.52 -31.13 -10.80
N TRP A 62 1.58 -30.31 -10.84
CA TRP A 62 2.69 -30.53 -11.78
C TRP A 62 3.47 -31.81 -11.46
N LEU A 63 3.65 -32.14 -10.18
CA LEU A 63 4.26 -33.41 -9.79
C LEU A 63 3.44 -34.63 -10.22
N LEU A 64 2.10 -34.58 -10.09
CA LEU A 64 1.21 -35.68 -10.50
C LEU A 64 1.06 -35.80 -12.01
N TYR A 65 1.10 -34.67 -12.71
CA TYR A 65 0.90 -34.58 -14.14
C TYR A 65 1.99 -33.72 -14.78
N PRO A 66 3.21 -34.25 -14.97
CA PRO A 66 4.34 -33.50 -15.54
C PRO A 66 4.03 -32.94 -16.93
N GLN A 67 3.08 -33.53 -17.67
CA GLN A 67 2.60 -32.97 -18.92
C GLN A 67 1.97 -31.57 -18.76
N PHE A 68 1.49 -31.18 -17.58
CA PHE A 68 0.99 -29.82 -17.32
C PHE A 68 2.05 -28.91 -16.69
N ASP A 69 3.26 -29.41 -16.48
CA ASP A 69 4.37 -28.59 -16.01
C ASP A 69 4.82 -27.65 -17.13
N ILE A 70 4.34 -26.41 -17.02
CA ILE A 70 4.68 -25.33 -17.95
C ILE A 70 6.17 -25.03 -17.87
N TYR A 71 6.80 -25.17 -16.69
CA TYR A 71 8.22 -24.93 -16.48
C TYR A 71 9.06 -25.93 -17.26
N GLU A 72 8.76 -27.22 -17.13
CA GLU A 72 9.49 -28.28 -17.84
C GLU A 72 9.34 -28.14 -19.37
N ARG A 73 8.13 -27.85 -19.86
CA ARG A 73 7.89 -27.62 -21.30
C ARG A 73 8.67 -26.42 -21.85
N ILE A 74 8.69 -25.32 -21.10
CA ILE A 74 9.37 -24.10 -21.51
C ILE A 74 10.89 -24.31 -21.56
N ILE A 75 11.46 -25.02 -20.58
CA ILE A 75 12.90 -25.36 -20.58
C ILE A 75 13.28 -26.28 -21.74
N GLN A 76 12.43 -27.27 -22.05
CA GLN A 76 12.71 -28.20 -23.14
C GLN A 76 12.59 -27.59 -24.54
N THR A 77 11.82 -26.51 -24.71
CA THR A 77 11.55 -25.89 -26.03
C THR A 77 12.61 -24.88 -26.44
N GLU A 78 13.25 -24.19 -25.49
CA GLU A 78 14.26 -23.16 -25.78
C GLU A 78 15.67 -23.59 -25.36
N SER A 79 16.54 -23.87 -26.33
CA SER A 79 17.98 -24.06 -26.11
C SER A 79 18.71 -22.75 -25.78
N ARG A 80 18.01 -21.61 -25.81
CA ARG A 80 18.52 -20.30 -25.39
C ARG A 80 18.12 -20.04 -23.94
N PHE A 81 19.09 -20.23 -23.06
CA PHE A 81 19.00 -19.96 -21.62
C PHE A 81 18.29 -18.63 -21.27
N ASN A 82 17.66 -18.61 -20.09
CA ASN A 82 17.08 -17.48 -19.32
C ASN A 82 15.63 -17.05 -19.61
N LEU A 83 15.12 -17.04 -20.85
CA LEU A 83 13.78 -16.45 -21.10
C LEU A 83 12.65 -17.28 -20.48
N GLY A 84 12.74 -18.60 -20.64
CA GLY A 84 11.73 -19.52 -20.15
C GLY A 84 11.63 -19.60 -18.63
N PHE A 85 12.79 -19.66 -17.99
CA PHE A 85 12.91 -19.58 -16.54
C PHE A 85 12.35 -18.25 -16.00
N LEU A 86 12.71 -17.13 -16.65
CA LEU A 86 12.21 -15.80 -16.30
C LEU A 86 10.68 -15.70 -16.42
N ALA A 87 10.10 -16.28 -17.48
CA ALA A 87 8.66 -16.31 -17.68
C ALA A 87 7.95 -17.07 -16.55
N THR A 88 8.48 -18.22 -16.14
CA THR A 88 7.90 -19.00 -15.04
C THR A 88 8.01 -18.28 -13.70
N PHE A 89 9.17 -17.71 -13.35
CA PHE A 89 9.34 -16.98 -12.08
C PHE A 89 8.46 -15.73 -12.02
N THR A 90 8.30 -15.04 -13.15
CA THR A 90 7.37 -13.93 -13.30
C THR A 90 5.93 -14.42 -13.09
N ALA A 91 5.53 -15.52 -13.74
CA ALA A 91 4.19 -16.08 -13.60
C ALA A 91 3.87 -16.51 -12.17
N ILE A 92 4.83 -17.16 -11.47
CA ILE A 92 4.68 -17.52 -10.06
C ILE A 92 4.51 -16.26 -9.22
N GLY A 93 5.42 -15.28 -9.33
CA GLY A 93 5.33 -14.02 -8.57
C GLY A 93 4.01 -13.27 -8.81
N VAL A 94 3.55 -13.24 -10.06
CA VAL A 94 2.25 -12.71 -10.45
C VAL A 94 1.12 -13.41 -9.71
N PHE A 95 1.12 -14.75 -9.72
CA PHE A 95 0.09 -15.55 -9.06
C PHE A 95 0.12 -15.36 -7.54
N GLN A 96 1.31 -15.25 -6.92
CA GLN A 96 1.45 -14.95 -5.49
C GLN A 96 0.77 -13.63 -5.11
N GLU A 97 1.00 -12.55 -5.87
CA GLU A 97 0.35 -11.27 -5.61
C GLU A 97 -1.16 -11.33 -5.84
N MET A 98 -1.64 -12.07 -6.85
CA MET A 98 -3.06 -12.29 -7.06
C MET A 98 -3.73 -12.98 -5.88
N THR A 99 -3.12 -14.03 -5.33
CA THR A 99 -3.69 -14.77 -4.19
C THR A 99 -3.71 -13.92 -2.93
N LYS A 100 -2.63 -13.18 -2.63
CA LYS A 100 -2.61 -12.23 -1.49
C LYS A 100 -3.65 -11.12 -1.65
N PHE A 101 -3.83 -10.60 -2.86
CA PHE A 101 -4.84 -9.61 -3.15
C PHE A 101 -6.27 -10.14 -2.96
N ASP A 102 -6.52 -11.38 -3.39
CA ASP A 102 -7.81 -12.03 -3.19
C ASP A 102 -8.12 -12.20 -1.70
N MET A 103 -7.14 -12.58 -0.87
CA MET A 103 -7.30 -12.62 0.59
C MET A 103 -7.63 -11.23 1.16
N LEU A 104 -6.94 -10.18 0.75
CA LEU A 104 -7.24 -8.81 1.19
C LEU A 104 -8.68 -8.40 0.86
N ARG A 105 -9.18 -8.77 -0.32
CA ARG A 105 -10.56 -8.49 -0.75
C ARG A 105 -11.60 -9.27 0.07
N ARG A 106 -11.23 -10.47 0.53
CA ARG A 106 -12.11 -11.41 1.25
C ARG A 106 -11.98 -11.35 2.77
N LEU A 107 -11.30 -10.37 3.33
CA LEU A 107 -11.21 -10.18 4.79
C LEU A 107 -12.58 -10.13 5.51
N SER A 108 -13.65 -9.74 4.80
CA SER A 108 -15.00 -9.79 5.35
C SER A 108 -15.48 -11.21 5.70
N TRP A 109 -14.93 -12.25 5.06
CA TRP A 109 -15.25 -13.66 5.34
C TRP A 109 -14.81 -14.09 6.74
N ILE A 110 -13.75 -13.47 7.26
CA ILE A 110 -13.24 -13.71 8.62
C ILE A 110 -13.71 -12.62 9.62
N ASN A 111 -14.78 -11.90 9.28
CA ASN A 111 -15.36 -10.81 10.07
C ASN A 111 -14.41 -9.60 10.30
N VAL A 112 -13.49 -9.35 9.37
CA VAL A 112 -12.58 -8.19 9.41
C VAL A 112 -13.03 -7.15 8.40
N LYS A 113 -13.32 -5.94 8.88
CA LYS A 113 -13.73 -4.80 8.04
C LYS A 113 -12.55 -3.86 7.87
N ILE A 114 -12.43 -3.36 6.65
CA ILE A 114 -11.49 -2.28 6.31
C ILE A 114 -12.32 -1.00 6.27
N GLU A 115 -11.99 -0.04 7.12
CA GLU A 115 -12.68 1.24 7.28
C GLU A 115 -11.83 2.43 6.83
N THR A 116 -10.50 2.26 6.86
CA THR A 116 -9.50 3.27 6.48
C THR A 116 -8.49 2.71 5.46
N ILE A 117 -7.80 3.61 4.74
CA ILE A 117 -6.69 3.19 3.86
C ILE A 117 -5.55 2.60 4.68
N ASN A 118 -5.27 3.15 5.86
CA ASN A 118 -4.21 2.64 6.73
C ASN A 118 -4.50 1.23 7.23
N GLU A 119 -5.76 0.90 7.56
CA GLU A 119 -6.17 -0.47 7.88
C GLU A 119 -5.98 -1.43 6.71
N ALA A 120 -6.27 -1.00 5.48
CA ALA A 120 -6.05 -1.83 4.31
C ALA A 120 -4.57 -2.19 4.15
N ILE A 121 -3.68 -1.19 4.26
CA ILE A 121 -2.23 -1.40 4.23
C ILE A 121 -1.83 -2.33 5.36
N ARG A 122 -2.23 -2.03 6.60
CA ARG A 122 -1.89 -2.83 7.79
C ARG A 122 -2.31 -4.28 7.65
N TYR A 123 -3.56 -4.55 7.29
CA TYR A 123 -4.05 -5.92 7.13
C TYR A 123 -3.37 -6.62 5.96
N SER A 124 -3.05 -5.90 4.88
CA SER A 124 -2.28 -6.50 3.79
C SER A 124 -0.85 -6.85 4.16
N LEU A 125 -0.18 -6.05 5.01
CA LEU A 125 1.13 -6.41 5.57
C LEU A 125 1.02 -7.69 6.40
N VAL A 126 -0.04 -7.83 7.20
CA VAL A 126 -0.29 -9.03 8.01
C VAL A 126 -0.61 -10.25 7.14
N VAL A 127 -1.38 -10.09 6.04
CA VAL A 127 -1.60 -11.15 5.04
C VAL A 127 -0.27 -11.58 4.42
N ALA A 128 0.58 -10.61 4.02
CA ALA A 128 1.88 -10.91 3.45
C ALA A 128 2.83 -11.60 4.45
N LEU A 129 2.77 -11.25 5.74
CA LEU A 129 3.51 -11.95 6.79
C LEU A 129 3.05 -13.39 6.97
N GLY A 130 1.74 -13.65 6.93
CA GLY A 130 1.18 -15.00 6.94
C GLY A 130 1.66 -15.81 5.73
N PHE A 131 1.61 -15.20 4.55
CA PHE A 131 2.09 -15.82 3.32
C PHE A 131 3.58 -16.18 3.39
N ALA A 132 4.42 -15.20 3.75
CA ALA A 132 5.87 -15.38 3.85
C ALA A 132 6.25 -16.37 4.96
N PHE A 133 5.45 -16.47 6.03
CA PHE A 133 5.62 -17.49 7.07
C PHE A 133 5.48 -18.90 6.50
N THR A 134 4.42 -19.19 5.74
CA THR A 134 4.24 -20.51 5.12
C THR A 134 5.33 -20.81 4.10
N GLU A 135 5.75 -19.84 3.28
CA GLU A 135 6.88 -20.03 2.35
C GLU A 135 8.20 -20.32 3.08
N ASN A 136 8.49 -19.59 4.16
CA ASN A 136 9.70 -19.80 4.96
C ASN A 136 9.66 -21.14 5.70
N LEU A 137 8.50 -21.55 6.21
CA LEU A 137 8.32 -22.85 6.84
C LEU A 137 8.72 -23.99 5.89
N LEU A 138 8.24 -23.95 4.64
CA LEU A 138 8.58 -24.95 3.62
C LEU A 138 10.05 -24.88 3.26
N THR A 139 10.57 -23.68 3.01
CA THR A 139 11.98 -23.49 2.62
C THR A 139 12.95 -23.98 3.71
N PHE A 140 12.68 -23.67 4.98
CA PHE A 140 13.54 -24.10 6.08
C PHE A 140 13.45 -25.61 6.31
N SER A 141 12.27 -26.21 6.11
CA SER A 141 12.13 -27.66 6.16
C SER A 141 12.98 -28.35 5.09
N ASP A 142 12.96 -27.82 3.86
CA ASP A 142 13.75 -28.37 2.75
C ASP A 142 15.27 -28.19 2.98
N VAL A 143 15.69 -27.06 3.55
CA VAL A 143 17.10 -26.79 3.83
C VAL A 143 17.61 -27.63 5.02
N LEU A 144 16.81 -27.81 6.07
CA LEU A 144 17.16 -28.66 7.21
C LEU A 144 17.36 -30.12 6.78
N ALA A 145 16.48 -30.63 5.92
CA ALA A 145 16.59 -31.98 5.35
C ALA A 145 17.85 -32.18 4.48
N SER A 146 18.48 -31.09 4.02
CA SER A 146 19.74 -31.14 3.26
C SER A 146 21.02 -31.16 4.11
N GLU A 147 20.89 -31.07 5.44
CA GLU A 147 21.98 -31.06 6.44
C GLU A 147 23.04 -29.95 6.27
N GLN A 148 22.77 -28.92 5.47
CA GLN A 148 23.69 -27.81 5.21
C GLN A 148 23.45 -26.62 6.16
N LEU A 149 24.00 -26.68 7.38
CA LEU A 149 23.84 -25.60 8.38
C LEU A 149 24.27 -24.21 7.88
N GLY A 150 25.34 -24.12 7.08
CA GLY A 150 25.77 -22.85 6.50
C GLY A 150 24.73 -22.22 5.56
N LYS A 151 24.07 -23.05 4.75
CA LYS A 151 22.98 -22.63 3.87
C LYS A 151 21.76 -22.20 4.67
N LEU A 152 21.45 -22.92 5.76
CA LEU A 152 20.34 -22.56 6.65
C LEU A 152 20.51 -21.16 7.24
N PHE A 153 21.70 -20.80 7.73
CA PHE A 153 21.94 -19.48 8.31
C PHE A 153 21.82 -18.35 7.27
N TYR A 154 22.36 -18.57 6.07
CA TYR A 154 22.23 -17.63 4.95
C TYR A 154 20.76 -17.44 4.55
N GLU A 155 20.02 -18.53 4.32
CA GLU A 155 18.60 -18.50 3.97
C GLU A 155 17.76 -17.83 5.06
N LEU A 156 17.99 -18.17 6.33
CA LEU A 156 17.29 -17.57 7.45
C LEU A 156 17.52 -16.05 7.49
N SER A 157 18.77 -15.60 7.43
CA SER A 157 19.12 -14.18 7.52
C SER A 157 18.57 -13.40 6.32
N PHE A 158 18.83 -13.90 5.12
CA PHE A 158 18.43 -13.26 3.88
C PHE A 158 16.91 -13.18 3.76
N ARG A 159 16.20 -14.30 3.97
CA ARG A 159 14.74 -14.33 3.83
C ARG A 159 14.04 -13.54 4.91
N SER A 160 14.53 -13.59 6.15
CA SER A 160 13.95 -12.84 7.28
C SER A 160 13.97 -11.33 7.06
N ILE A 161 15.06 -10.82 6.45
CA ILE A 161 15.26 -9.39 6.23
C ILE A 161 14.67 -8.97 4.88
N PHE A 162 15.12 -9.57 3.78
CA PHE A 162 14.82 -9.07 2.43
C PHE A 162 13.56 -9.69 1.85
N THR A 163 13.42 -11.02 1.85
CA THR A 163 12.26 -11.67 1.22
C THR A 163 10.96 -11.32 1.95
N VAL A 164 10.93 -11.38 3.28
CA VAL A 164 9.74 -11.02 4.06
C VAL A 164 9.42 -9.52 3.90
N ALA A 165 10.43 -8.65 3.88
CA ALA A 165 10.21 -7.22 3.61
C ALA A 165 9.69 -6.96 2.19
N ALA A 166 10.21 -7.66 1.18
CA ALA A 166 9.74 -7.57 -0.20
C ALA A 166 8.25 -7.94 -0.31
N GLN A 167 7.87 -9.10 0.24
CA GLN A 167 6.48 -9.57 0.28
C GLN A 167 5.54 -8.53 0.92
N MET A 168 5.96 -7.93 2.04
CA MET A 168 5.22 -6.85 2.71
C MET A 168 5.14 -5.57 1.87
N VAL A 169 6.24 -5.14 1.26
CA VAL A 169 6.29 -3.92 0.44
C VAL A 169 5.33 -4.04 -0.75
N PHE A 170 5.39 -5.13 -1.51
CA PHE A 170 4.56 -5.30 -2.71
C PHE A 170 3.08 -5.34 -2.34
N SER A 171 2.73 -6.12 -1.32
CA SER A 171 1.36 -6.20 -0.83
C SER A 171 0.87 -4.89 -0.20
N GLY A 172 1.73 -4.15 0.49
CA GLY A 172 1.40 -2.83 1.04
C GLY A 172 1.08 -1.79 -0.04
N ILE A 173 1.82 -1.78 -1.15
CA ILE A 173 1.60 -0.87 -2.28
C ILE A 173 0.25 -1.21 -2.92
N LEU A 174 0.05 -2.50 -3.23
CA LEU A 174 -1.20 -3.01 -3.77
C LEU A 174 -2.40 -2.66 -2.88
N ALA A 175 -2.27 -2.79 -1.56
CA ALA A 175 -3.33 -2.49 -0.61
C ALA A 175 -3.68 -1.00 -0.55
N TYR A 176 -2.69 -0.12 -0.67
CA TYR A 176 -2.91 1.32 -0.73
C TYR A 176 -3.79 1.68 -1.95
N TYR A 177 -3.45 1.18 -3.14
CA TYR A 177 -4.21 1.41 -4.36
C TYR A 177 -5.61 0.76 -4.32
N TYR A 178 -5.71 -0.48 -3.81
CA TYR A 178 -6.99 -1.14 -3.56
C TYR A 178 -7.88 -0.29 -2.65
N ALA A 179 -7.32 0.26 -1.57
CA ALA A 179 -8.07 1.08 -0.62
C ALA A 179 -8.50 2.42 -1.22
N ILE A 180 -7.65 3.08 -2.02
CA ILE A 180 -8.06 4.26 -2.79
C ILE A 180 -9.25 3.92 -3.68
N GLY A 181 -9.19 2.79 -4.40
CA GLY A 181 -10.31 2.34 -5.23
C GLY A 181 -11.58 2.07 -4.40
N LYS A 182 -11.45 1.34 -3.28
CA LYS A 182 -12.56 0.96 -2.40
C LYS A 182 -13.24 2.18 -1.76
N PHE A 183 -12.45 3.16 -1.34
CA PHE A 183 -12.91 4.41 -0.72
C PHE A 183 -12.94 5.58 -1.70
N GLY A 184 -12.98 5.29 -3.01
CA GLY A 184 -12.73 6.26 -4.06
C GLY A 184 -13.81 7.31 -4.30
N ASN A 185 -14.99 7.20 -3.70
CA ASN A 185 -16.07 8.16 -3.96
C ASN A 185 -15.69 9.61 -3.62
N PRO A 186 -15.23 9.93 -2.39
CA PRO A 186 -14.79 11.29 -2.09
C PRO A 186 -13.54 11.70 -2.89
N VAL A 187 -12.71 10.73 -3.28
CA VAL A 187 -11.52 10.97 -4.11
C VAL A 187 -11.91 11.37 -5.53
N LEU A 188 -12.90 10.70 -6.13
CA LEU A 188 -13.45 11.00 -7.44
C LEU A 188 -14.13 12.36 -7.46
N GLU A 189 -14.90 12.68 -6.42
CA GLU A 189 -15.53 14.00 -6.27
C GLU A 189 -14.45 15.08 -6.21
N LEU A 190 -13.42 14.90 -5.37
CA LEU A 190 -12.28 15.81 -5.29
C LEU A 190 -11.52 15.95 -6.62
N ASP A 191 -11.31 14.86 -7.36
CA ASP A 191 -10.65 14.89 -8.67
C ASP A 191 -11.47 15.69 -9.69
N ARG A 192 -12.80 15.60 -9.65
CA ARG A 192 -13.69 16.43 -10.49
C ARG A 192 -13.53 17.92 -10.15
N TRP A 193 -13.53 18.27 -8.87
CA TRP A 193 -13.41 19.66 -8.41
C TRP A 193 -12.03 20.26 -8.67
N THR A 194 -10.99 19.43 -8.75
CA THR A 194 -9.63 19.86 -9.12
C THR A 194 -9.39 19.84 -10.64
N GLY A 195 -10.41 19.52 -11.44
CA GLY A 195 -10.32 19.50 -12.91
C GLY A 195 -9.57 18.30 -13.50
N ARG A 196 -9.24 17.29 -12.70
CA ARG A 196 -8.58 16.07 -13.19
C ARG A 196 -9.59 15.19 -13.90
N ARG A 197 -9.42 15.03 -15.21
CA ARG A 197 -10.24 14.12 -16.03
C ARG A 197 -9.53 12.80 -16.27
N HIS A 198 -10.23 11.71 -16.01
CA HIS A 198 -9.77 10.35 -16.27
C HIS A 198 -10.27 9.92 -17.66
N ARG A 199 -9.46 10.10 -18.72
CA ARG A 199 -9.89 9.84 -20.12
C ARG A 199 -10.31 8.38 -20.36
N LEU A 200 -9.54 7.44 -19.82
CA LEU A 200 -9.79 6.00 -19.91
C LEU A 200 -11.13 5.62 -19.25
N PHE A 201 -11.46 6.31 -18.15
CA PHE A 201 -12.69 6.12 -17.42
C PHE A 201 -13.92 6.54 -18.25
N GLU A 202 -13.87 7.69 -18.93
CA GLU A 202 -14.97 8.13 -19.80
C GLU A 202 -15.19 7.16 -20.97
N TRP A 203 -14.11 6.60 -21.52
CA TRP A 203 -14.19 5.62 -22.59
C TRP A 203 -14.85 4.30 -22.13
N VAL A 204 -14.41 3.73 -21.00
CA VAL A 204 -15.00 2.50 -20.44
C VAL A 204 -16.46 2.71 -20.07
N GLN A 205 -16.80 3.88 -19.50
CA GLN A 205 -18.18 4.18 -19.10
C GLN A 205 -19.12 4.23 -20.31
N ARG A 206 -18.69 4.86 -21.42
CA ARG A 206 -19.49 4.93 -22.66
C ARG A 206 -19.80 3.54 -23.22
N TYR A 207 -18.88 2.60 -23.08
CA TYR A 207 -19.03 1.26 -23.65
C TYR A 207 -19.75 0.27 -22.73
N SER A 208 -19.49 0.32 -21.42
CA SER A 208 -19.88 -0.77 -20.50
C SER A 208 -21.14 -0.49 -19.66
N GLY A 209 -21.60 0.76 -19.56
CA GLY A 209 -22.72 1.12 -18.68
C GLY A 209 -22.46 0.91 -17.18
N ILE A 210 -21.24 0.55 -16.78
CA ILE A 210 -20.87 0.26 -15.39
C ILE A 210 -20.85 1.58 -14.59
N LYS A 211 -21.33 1.53 -13.35
CA LYS A 211 -21.29 2.68 -12.42
C LYS A 211 -19.86 3.20 -12.26
N GLN A 212 -19.71 4.52 -12.31
CA GLN A 212 -18.42 5.22 -12.19
C GLN A 212 -17.54 4.72 -11.04
N LYS A 213 -18.16 4.54 -9.88
CA LYS A 213 -17.50 4.02 -8.68
C LYS A 213 -16.80 2.68 -8.92
N ASN A 214 -17.47 1.75 -9.61
CA ASN A 214 -16.96 0.39 -9.80
C ASN A 214 -15.78 0.39 -10.79
N VAL A 215 -15.86 1.20 -11.85
CA VAL A 215 -14.75 1.34 -12.82
C VAL A 215 -13.52 1.93 -12.15
N PHE A 216 -13.68 3.00 -11.36
CA PHE A 216 -12.57 3.59 -10.62
C PHE A 216 -11.97 2.61 -9.61
N GLN A 217 -12.82 1.90 -8.86
CA GLN A 217 -12.38 0.88 -7.91
C GLN A 217 -11.57 -0.22 -8.61
N PHE A 218 -12.06 -0.71 -9.74
CA PHE A 218 -11.39 -1.73 -10.54
C PHE A 218 -10.05 -1.22 -11.08
N GLN A 219 -10.04 -0.04 -11.71
CA GLN A 219 -8.83 0.56 -12.27
C GLN A 219 -7.73 0.73 -11.21
N GLN A 220 -8.06 1.34 -10.07
CA GLN A 220 -7.10 1.54 -8.98
C GLN A 220 -6.59 0.21 -8.43
N SER A 221 -7.48 -0.78 -8.26
CA SER A 221 -7.08 -2.11 -7.82
C SER A 221 -6.13 -2.80 -8.81
N MET A 222 -6.40 -2.69 -10.12
CA MET A 222 -5.55 -3.26 -11.17
C MET A 222 -4.21 -2.53 -11.28
N GLU A 223 -4.18 -1.21 -11.12
CA GLU A 223 -2.95 -0.42 -11.09
C GLU A 223 -2.04 -0.88 -9.95
N GLY A 224 -2.58 -0.99 -8.73
CA GLY A 224 -1.83 -1.50 -7.58
C GLY A 224 -1.35 -2.92 -7.76
N LEU A 225 -2.19 -3.80 -8.32
CA LEU A 225 -1.86 -5.19 -8.59
C LEU A 225 -0.73 -5.31 -9.62
N LEU A 226 -0.81 -4.57 -10.74
CA LEU A 226 0.21 -4.57 -11.77
C LEU A 226 1.56 -4.07 -11.24
N ILE A 227 1.56 -2.98 -10.46
CA ILE A 227 2.79 -2.47 -9.83
C ILE A 227 3.40 -3.54 -8.92
N ALA A 228 2.61 -4.17 -8.05
CA ALA A 228 3.11 -5.22 -7.16
C ALA A 228 3.65 -6.44 -7.92
N MET A 229 2.96 -6.89 -8.97
CA MET A 229 3.42 -7.97 -9.84
C MET A 229 4.76 -7.67 -10.50
N VAL A 230 4.92 -6.45 -11.05
CA VAL A 230 6.16 -6.03 -11.71
C VAL A 230 7.31 -5.93 -10.70
N LEU A 231 7.07 -5.33 -9.53
CA LEU A 231 8.08 -5.23 -8.47
C LEU A 231 8.49 -6.62 -7.96
N HIS A 232 7.53 -7.52 -7.77
CA HIS A 232 7.80 -8.89 -7.34
C HIS A 232 8.60 -9.66 -8.40
N ALA A 233 8.18 -9.61 -9.67
CA ALA A 233 8.90 -10.24 -10.76
C ALA A 233 10.34 -9.70 -10.87
N PHE A 234 10.52 -8.38 -10.76
CA PHE A 234 11.84 -7.76 -10.76
C PHE A 234 12.71 -8.17 -9.56
N PHE A 235 12.11 -8.31 -8.38
CA PHE A 235 12.79 -8.84 -7.19
C PHE A 235 13.29 -10.26 -7.41
N ASN A 236 12.40 -11.17 -7.83
CA ASN A 236 12.76 -12.57 -8.10
C ASN A 236 13.81 -12.68 -9.21
N PHE A 237 13.67 -11.88 -10.26
CA PHE A 237 14.67 -11.81 -11.33
C PHE A 237 16.04 -11.36 -10.82
N SER A 238 16.07 -10.31 -10.00
CA SER A 238 17.32 -9.78 -9.43
C SER A 238 18.03 -10.83 -8.57
N LEU A 239 17.28 -11.56 -7.74
CA LEU A 239 17.83 -12.66 -6.93
C LEU A 239 18.37 -13.78 -7.80
N GLN A 240 17.64 -14.19 -8.83
CA GLN A 240 18.08 -15.25 -9.72
C GLN A 240 19.38 -14.90 -10.45
N MET A 241 19.50 -13.65 -10.90
CA MET A 241 20.69 -13.17 -11.61
C MET A 241 21.89 -12.91 -10.67
N GLY A 242 21.75 -13.16 -9.37
CA GLY A 242 22.78 -12.90 -8.37
C GLY A 242 22.97 -11.42 -8.04
N HIS A 243 22.10 -10.54 -8.53
CA HIS A 243 22.12 -9.10 -8.25
C HIS A 243 21.37 -8.78 -6.95
N TRP A 244 21.93 -9.22 -5.83
CA TRP A 244 21.38 -9.02 -4.49
C TRP A 244 21.28 -7.54 -4.11
N ASP A 245 22.14 -6.70 -4.68
CA ASP A 245 22.15 -5.24 -4.52
C ASP A 245 20.91 -4.58 -5.13
N TYR A 246 20.49 -4.98 -6.33
CA TYR A 246 19.24 -4.49 -6.94
C TYR A 246 18.01 -4.93 -6.13
N ALA A 247 17.99 -6.19 -5.67
CA ALA A 247 16.91 -6.68 -4.82
C ALA A 247 16.84 -5.91 -3.49
N ALA A 248 17.97 -5.67 -2.84
CA ALA A 248 18.05 -4.88 -1.62
C ALA A 248 17.60 -3.42 -1.84
N GLY A 249 18.08 -2.78 -2.91
CA GLY A 249 17.69 -1.42 -3.28
C GLY A 249 16.18 -1.31 -3.52
N LEU A 250 15.58 -2.28 -4.22
CA LEU A 250 14.13 -2.34 -4.44
C LEU A 250 13.36 -2.41 -3.11
N VAL A 251 13.79 -3.29 -2.19
CA VAL A 251 13.15 -3.48 -0.88
C VAL A 251 13.27 -2.22 -0.04
N VAL A 252 14.45 -1.61 0.04
CA VAL A 252 14.68 -0.39 0.83
C VAL A 252 13.85 0.77 0.28
N CYS A 253 13.90 1.02 -1.02
CA CYS A 253 13.11 2.08 -1.67
C CYS A 253 11.61 1.84 -1.49
N GLY A 254 11.14 0.61 -1.70
CA GLY A 254 9.74 0.26 -1.52
C GLY A 254 9.28 0.35 -0.07
N PHE A 255 10.15 0.01 0.90
CA PHE A 255 9.87 0.16 2.32
C PHE A 255 9.75 1.63 2.73
N VAL A 256 10.69 2.48 2.30
CA VAL A 256 10.61 3.94 2.49
C VAL A 256 9.32 4.49 1.87
N PHE A 257 8.96 3.99 0.68
CA PHE A 257 7.72 4.38 0.00
C PHE A 257 6.48 3.97 0.80
N ILE A 258 6.41 2.76 1.36
CA ILE A 258 5.31 2.34 2.25
C ILE A 258 5.22 3.21 3.51
N LEU A 259 6.35 3.54 4.14
CA LEU A 259 6.36 4.42 5.30
C LEU A 259 5.86 5.82 4.94
N PHE A 260 6.26 6.33 3.77
CA PHE A 260 5.76 7.59 3.24
C PHE A 260 4.25 7.53 2.98
N LEU A 261 3.77 6.47 2.33
CA LEU A 261 2.34 6.27 2.08
C LEU A 261 1.56 6.19 3.39
N SER A 262 2.00 5.40 4.35
CA SER A 262 1.32 5.16 5.63
C SER A 262 1.20 6.43 6.48
N LYS A 263 2.14 7.38 6.34
CA LYS A 263 2.12 8.67 7.07
C LYS A 263 1.18 9.72 6.47
N LYS A 264 0.57 9.49 5.29
CA LYS A 264 -0.36 10.44 4.68
C LYS A 264 -1.61 10.62 5.54
N ARG A 265 -2.03 11.87 5.75
CA ARG A 265 -3.20 12.18 6.59
C ARG A 265 -4.49 11.63 6.00
N THR A 266 -4.57 11.57 4.67
CA THR A 266 -5.71 10.98 3.95
C THR A 266 -5.99 9.54 4.37
N ASN A 267 -4.98 8.83 4.87
CA ASN A 267 -5.11 7.40 5.15
C ASN A 267 -5.81 7.09 6.47
N TYR A 268 -5.94 8.08 7.35
CA TYR A 268 -6.61 7.95 8.65
C TYR A 268 -8.09 8.34 8.59
N LEU A 269 -8.57 8.84 7.45
CA LEU A 269 -9.96 9.22 7.28
C LEU A 269 -10.83 7.95 7.22
N VAL A 270 -11.83 7.90 8.10
CA VAL A 270 -12.85 6.85 8.12
C VAL A 270 -13.87 7.16 7.03
N PHE A 271 -13.99 6.26 6.05
CA PHE A 271 -14.86 6.48 4.88
C PHE A 271 -16.18 5.71 4.95
N THR A 272 -16.50 5.07 6.09
CA THR A 272 -17.62 4.13 6.20
C THR A 272 -18.96 4.74 5.78
N SER A 273 -19.77 3.95 5.08
CA SER A 273 -21.10 4.33 4.60
C SER A 273 -22.19 4.34 5.68
N LYS A 274 -21.83 4.02 6.94
CA LYS A 274 -22.77 3.81 8.05
C LYS A 274 -22.99 5.04 8.92
N GLU A 275 -22.11 6.04 8.88
CA GLU A 275 -22.44 7.32 9.50
C GLU A 275 -23.61 7.91 8.73
N LYS A 276 -24.77 8.00 9.40
CA LYS A 276 -25.87 8.86 8.99
C LYS A 276 -25.32 10.28 9.00
N ALA A 277 -24.66 10.67 7.92
CA ALA A 277 -24.16 12.02 7.75
C ALA A 277 -25.34 12.95 7.99
N ARG A 278 -25.17 13.88 8.92
CA ARG A 278 -26.18 14.92 9.11
C ARG A 278 -26.33 15.64 7.76
N PRO A 279 -27.56 15.98 7.34
CA PRO A 279 -27.72 16.79 6.15
C PRO A 279 -26.93 18.09 6.34
N SER A 280 -26.11 18.44 5.34
CA SER A 280 -25.35 19.69 5.33
C SER A 280 -26.30 20.86 5.59
N GLN A 281 -25.88 21.77 6.49
CA GLN A 281 -26.61 23.00 6.76
C GLN A 281 -26.43 24.05 5.65
N ILE A 282 -25.48 23.82 4.74
CA ILE A 282 -25.15 24.70 3.62
C ILE A 282 -26.03 24.31 2.42
N GLY A 283 -26.55 25.29 1.68
CA GLY A 283 -27.27 25.02 0.44
C GLY A 283 -26.35 24.32 -0.57
N LYS A 284 -26.84 23.28 -1.27
CA LYS A 284 -26.01 22.52 -2.23
C LYS A 284 -25.30 23.38 -3.27
N ALA A 285 -25.93 24.46 -3.73
CA ALA A 285 -25.33 25.39 -4.69
C ALA A 285 -24.16 26.16 -4.08
N GLU A 286 -24.32 26.67 -2.85
CA GLU A 286 -23.26 27.37 -2.12
C GLU A 286 -22.10 26.42 -1.79
N GLU A 287 -22.41 25.20 -1.37
CA GLU A 287 -21.42 24.16 -1.10
C GLU A 287 -20.58 23.86 -2.35
N ASN A 288 -21.22 23.69 -3.51
CA ASN A 288 -20.52 23.46 -4.77
C ASN A 288 -19.58 24.62 -5.16
N VAL A 289 -20.05 25.88 -5.03
CA VAL A 289 -19.22 27.07 -5.34
C VAL A 289 -18.00 27.13 -4.43
N VAL A 290 -18.17 26.86 -3.12
CA VAL A 290 -17.06 26.86 -2.17
C VAL A 290 -16.06 25.74 -2.47
N ILE A 291 -16.55 24.53 -2.80
CA ILE A 291 -15.68 23.40 -3.14
C ILE A 291 -14.92 23.66 -4.46
N GLU A 292 -15.56 24.28 -5.45
CA GLU A 292 -14.92 24.68 -6.70
C GLU A 292 -13.81 25.71 -6.47
N LEU A 293 -14.09 26.75 -5.67
CA LEU A 293 -13.12 27.76 -5.26
C LEU A 293 -11.92 27.14 -4.54
N MET A 294 -12.17 26.19 -3.64
CA MET A 294 -11.12 25.41 -2.99
C MET A 294 -10.31 24.57 -3.97
N GLY A 295 -10.96 23.98 -4.98
CA GLY A 295 -10.32 23.26 -6.07
C GLY A 295 -9.35 24.13 -6.85
N MET A 296 -9.76 25.35 -7.21
CA MET A 296 -8.91 26.34 -7.90
C MET A 296 -7.70 26.73 -7.04
N TRP A 297 -7.91 27.15 -5.79
CA TRP A 297 -6.80 27.52 -4.90
C TRP A 297 -5.85 26.36 -4.61
N PHE A 298 -6.37 25.14 -4.49
CA PHE A 298 -5.54 23.95 -4.35
C PHE A 298 -4.61 23.76 -5.54
N ASN A 299 -5.11 23.98 -6.76
CA ASN A 299 -4.30 23.90 -7.99
C ASN A 299 -3.30 25.05 -8.12
N GLU A 300 -3.63 26.23 -7.58
CA GLU A 300 -2.72 27.39 -7.50
C GLU A 300 -1.65 27.26 -6.40
N GLY A 301 -1.65 26.18 -5.62
CA GLY A 301 -0.70 25.98 -4.51
C GLY A 301 -1.01 26.79 -3.25
N LYS A 302 -2.19 27.42 -3.16
CA LYS A 302 -2.67 28.20 -2.02
C LYS A 302 -3.21 27.30 -0.89
N PHE A 303 -2.35 26.43 -0.37
CA PHE A 303 -2.76 25.38 0.57
C PHE A 303 -3.21 25.92 1.92
N ASN A 304 -2.69 27.07 2.36
CA ASN A 304 -3.08 27.68 3.64
C ASN A 304 -4.54 28.13 3.62
N GLU A 305 -4.94 28.79 2.53
CA GLU A 305 -6.29 29.28 2.31
C GLU A 305 -7.28 28.11 2.25
N VAL A 306 -6.91 27.04 1.55
CA VAL A 306 -7.70 25.80 1.50
C VAL A 306 -7.87 25.19 2.88
N ILE A 307 -6.79 25.08 3.67
CA ILE A 307 -6.84 24.52 5.03
C ILE A 307 -7.74 25.37 5.93
N GLU A 308 -7.58 26.69 5.91
CA GLU A 308 -8.35 27.62 6.74
C GLU A 308 -9.86 27.53 6.44
N ILE A 309 -10.22 27.45 5.16
CA ILE A 309 -11.61 27.34 4.74
C ILE A 309 -12.18 25.97 5.07
N CYS A 310 -11.41 24.89 4.87
CA CYS A 310 -11.81 23.58 5.37
C CYS A 310 -12.07 23.58 6.88
N ASP A 311 -11.22 24.23 7.67
CA ASP A 311 -11.39 24.31 9.13
C ASP A 311 -12.70 25.04 9.50
N ARG A 312 -13.03 26.14 8.80
CA ARG A 312 -14.30 26.86 8.99
C ARG A 312 -15.51 26.03 8.53
N LEU A 313 -15.40 25.30 7.42
CA LEU A 313 -16.48 24.44 6.92
C LEU A 313 -16.72 23.26 7.84
N MET A 314 -15.67 22.62 8.36
CA MET A 314 -15.81 21.50 9.31
C MET A 314 -16.38 21.92 10.66
N GLN A 315 -16.24 23.19 11.07
CA GLN A 315 -16.95 23.71 12.25
C GLN A 315 -18.48 23.73 12.05
N ARG A 316 -18.94 23.89 10.79
CA ARG A 316 -20.36 23.92 10.44
C ARG A 316 -20.90 22.53 10.08
N ASP A 317 -20.13 21.80 9.28
CA ASP A 317 -20.42 20.44 8.83
C ASP A 317 -19.23 19.51 9.11
N PRO A 318 -19.12 18.98 10.34
CA PRO A 318 -18.01 18.14 10.74
C PRO A 318 -18.03 16.76 10.07
N ASP A 319 -19.08 16.38 9.35
CA ASP A 319 -19.22 15.06 8.72
C ASP A 319 -18.89 15.07 7.21
N ASN A 320 -18.63 16.26 6.64
CA ASN A 320 -18.32 16.40 5.22
C ASN A 320 -16.99 15.72 4.83
N LYS A 321 -17.10 14.55 4.20
CA LYS A 321 -15.94 13.73 3.79
C LYS A 321 -15.09 14.40 2.73
N VAL A 322 -15.70 15.17 1.82
CA VAL A 322 -14.99 15.87 0.75
C VAL A 322 -14.13 16.99 1.34
N VAL A 323 -14.68 17.79 2.26
CA VAL A 323 -13.93 18.84 2.97
C VAL A 323 -12.80 18.25 3.81
N LYS A 324 -13.06 17.17 4.56
CA LYS A 324 -12.01 16.45 5.31
C LYS A 324 -10.88 15.97 4.40
N LEU A 325 -11.23 15.44 3.23
CA LEU A 325 -10.25 14.95 2.25
C LEU A 325 -9.46 16.08 1.61
N PHE A 326 -10.11 17.18 1.22
CA PHE A 326 -9.46 18.40 0.70
C PHE A 326 -8.42 18.91 1.70
N ARG A 327 -8.83 19.06 2.97
CA ARG A 327 -7.93 19.50 4.04
C ARG A 327 -6.74 18.57 4.21
N ALA A 328 -6.99 17.26 4.27
CA ALA A 328 -5.94 16.28 4.42
C ALA A 328 -4.93 16.34 3.26
N LYS A 329 -5.43 16.40 2.01
CA LYS A 329 -4.57 16.57 0.83
C LYS A 329 -3.81 17.90 0.84
N ALA A 330 -4.43 19.01 1.26
CA ALA A 330 -3.79 20.32 1.31
C ALA A 330 -2.65 20.36 2.33
N VAL A 331 -2.85 19.77 3.52
CA VAL A 331 -1.77 19.65 4.51
C VAL A 331 -0.64 18.77 3.99
N ASP A 332 -0.95 17.63 3.38
CA ASP A 332 0.06 16.73 2.84
C ASP A 332 0.86 17.39 1.70
N ARG A 333 0.20 18.12 0.80
CA ARG A 333 0.86 18.91 -0.26
C ARG A 333 1.70 20.05 0.28
N LYS A 334 1.20 20.81 1.26
CA LYS A 334 1.95 21.88 1.93
C LYS A 334 3.26 21.36 2.51
N LYS A 335 3.24 20.19 3.16
CA LYS A 335 4.46 19.56 3.70
C LYS A 335 5.46 19.17 2.61
N ILE A 336 4.98 18.61 1.50
CA ILE A 336 5.83 18.22 0.37
C ILE A 336 6.47 19.46 -0.26
N GLU A 337 5.71 20.53 -0.49
CA GLU A 337 6.26 21.79 -1.01
C GLU A 337 7.27 22.40 -0.05
N ARG A 338 7.03 22.36 1.26
CA ARG A 338 8.01 22.83 2.25
C ARG A 338 9.32 22.05 2.17
N VAL A 339 9.26 20.71 2.04
CA VAL A 339 10.47 19.88 1.88
C VAL A 339 11.18 20.18 0.57
N LYS A 340 10.44 20.33 -0.54
CA LYS A 340 11.00 20.68 -1.85
C LYS A 340 11.73 22.02 -1.80
N LYS A 341 11.13 23.02 -1.15
CA LYS A 341 11.74 24.34 -0.94
C LYS A 341 12.97 24.26 -0.04
N ALA A 342 12.90 23.54 1.09
CA ALA A 342 14.06 23.36 1.96
C ALA A 342 15.24 22.69 1.23
N ILE A 343 14.97 21.68 0.38
CA ILE A 343 16.00 21.07 -0.46
C ILE A 343 16.54 22.08 -1.48
N HIS A 344 15.66 22.84 -2.15
CA HIS A 344 16.10 23.87 -3.09
C HIS A 344 16.99 24.92 -2.44
N LEU A 345 16.64 25.38 -1.23
CA LEU A 345 17.41 26.35 -0.45
C LEU A 345 18.78 25.82 -0.03
N LEU A 346 18.91 24.52 0.24
CA LEU A 346 20.22 23.91 0.50
C LEU A 346 21.16 23.97 -0.71
N PHE A 347 20.62 24.18 -1.92
CA PHE A 347 21.37 24.25 -3.17
C PHE A 347 21.33 25.63 -3.84
N SER A 348 20.69 26.65 -3.24
CA SER A 348 20.61 28.02 -3.76
C SER A 348 21.24 29.00 -2.79
N GLU A 349 21.91 30.05 -3.30
CA GLU A 349 22.51 31.12 -2.48
C GLU A 349 21.50 32.21 -2.04
N GLU A 350 20.22 32.09 -2.39
CA GLU A 350 19.20 33.10 -2.07
C GLU A 350 18.68 32.99 -0.62
N ASP A 351 18.74 34.10 0.12
CA ASP A 351 18.11 34.24 1.43
C ASP A 351 16.58 34.35 1.29
N TYR A 352 15.90 33.22 1.47
CA TYR A 352 14.44 33.14 1.32
C TYR A 352 13.71 33.23 2.67
N ASP A 353 12.85 34.23 2.85
CA ASP A 353 12.02 34.40 4.05
C ASP A 353 10.84 33.42 4.06
N MET A 354 11.09 32.23 4.60
CA MET A 354 10.11 31.17 4.77
C MET A 354 8.91 31.57 5.65
N GLU A 355 9.06 32.52 6.59
CA GLU A 355 7.97 32.89 7.50
C GLU A 355 6.88 33.68 6.79
N GLN A 356 7.24 34.61 5.91
CA GLN A 356 6.24 35.39 5.17
C GLN A 356 5.39 34.52 4.24
N GLU A 357 6.01 33.51 3.62
CA GLU A 357 5.31 32.63 2.71
C GLU A 357 4.31 31.70 3.41
N GLU A 358 4.57 31.38 4.68
CA GLU A 358 3.73 30.49 5.47
C GLU A 358 2.44 31.10 5.99
N LEU A 359 2.34 32.42 6.01
CA LEU A 359 1.15 33.14 6.46
C LEU A 359 0.00 32.98 5.46
N SER A 360 -1.19 32.67 5.96
CA SER A 360 -2.40 32.73 5.11
C SER A 360 -2.66 34.17 4.66
N LEU A 361 -3.35 34.33 3.53
CA LEU A 361 -3.78 35.63 3.04
C LEU A 361 -4.53 36.43 4.13
N PHE A 362 -5.36 35.77 4.95
CA PHE A 362 -6.04 36.42 6.08
C PHE A 362 -5.08 36.92 7.16
N GLU A 363 -4.05 36.14 7.51
CA GLU A 363 -3.03 36.57 8.46
C GLU A 363 -2.20 37.74 7.93
N ARG A 364 -1.86 37.72 6.63
CA ARG A 364 -1.19 38.85 5.97
C ARG A 364 -2.05 40.11 6.02
N PHE A 365 -3.34 40.01 5.72
CA PHE A 365 -4.27 41.13 5.86
C PHE A 365 -4.35 41.63 7.30
N LYS A 366 -4.42 40.73 8.29
CA LYS A 366 -4.47 41.09 9.71
C LYS A 366 -3.19 41.81 10.16
N ARG A 367 -2.00 41.32 9.77
CA ARG A 367 -0.72 41.97 10.04
C ARG A 367 -0.61 43.33 9.35
N ALA A 368 -1.07 43.44 8.11
CA ALA A 368 -1.08 44.71 7.37
C ALA A 368 -2.01 45.74 8.03
N GLN A 369 -3.18 45.33 8.53
CA GLN A 369 -4.07 46.19 9.29
C GLN A 369 -3.48 46.62 10.63
N ALA A 370 -2.80 45.71 11.34
CA ALA A 370 -2.11 46.03 12.60
C ALA A 370 -1.02 47.09 12.38
N LYS A 371 -0.13 46.89 11.39
CA LYS A 371 0.89 47.89 11.02
C LYS A 371 0.28 49.24 10.65
N LYS A 372 -0.84 49.27 9.91
CA LYS A 372 -1.55 50.52 9.58
C LYS A 372 -2.13 51.23 10.81
N LYS A 373 -2.44 50.51 11.88
CA LYS A 373 -2.90 51.12 13.15
C LYS A 373 -1.73 51.68 13.95
N GLU A 374 -0.61 50.97 13.99
CA GLU A 374 0.61 51.43 14.67
C GLU A 374 1.20 52.69 14.05
N VAL A 375 1.14 52.85 12.72
CA VAL A 375 1.63 54.08 12.03
C VAL A 375 0.70 55.27 12.25
N LYS A 376 -0.56 55.04 12.64
CA LYS A 376 -1.56 56.09 12.90
C LYS A 376 -1.66 56.49 14.37
N ALA A 377 -1.11 55.67 15.27
CA ALA A 377 -0.97 55.97 16.68
C ALA A 377 0.37 56.68 16.92
#